data_AF-A0A2U1YN12-F1
#
_entry.id   AF-A0A2U1YN12-F1
#
_cell.length_a   1.000
_cell.length_b   1.000
_cell.length_c   1.000
_cell.angle_alpha   90.00
_cell.angle_beta   90.00
_cell.angle_gamma   90.00
#
_symmetry.space_group_name_H-M   'P 1'
#
loop_
_entity.id
_entity.type
_entity.pdbx_description
1 polymer ?
#
loop_
_entity_poly.entity_id
_entity_poly.type
_entity_poly.pdbx_seq_one_letter_code
_entity_poly.pdbx_strand_id
1 'polypeptide(L)'
;MQSELRVRLEAVDASRNVHRGYLVQAGRDLFGSWTVQVRYGRIGSPHGAVLNVYAGSEERARRAVMSALRKRMSSPKRIGVPYVVVEAVLPPGDGADAWLPEGMARP
;
A
#
# COMPACT_ATOMS: atom_id res chain seq x y z
N MET A 1 -10.82 -9.53 7.89
CA MET A 1 -10.03 -8.34 8.25
C MET A 1 -10.92 -7.13 8.05
N GLN A 2 -11.16 -6.34 9.09
CA GLN A 2 -11.78 -5.03 8.92
C GLN A 2 -10.65 -4.07 8.57
N SER A 3 -10.57 -3.66 7.31
CA SER A 3 -9.49 -2.79 6.84
C SER A 3 -9.76 -1.35 7.29
N GLU A 4 -8.96 -0.86 8.24
CA GLU A 4 -9.04 0.51 8.77
C GLU A 4 -8.16 1.47 7.96
N LEU A 5 -7.10 0.95 7.34
CA LEU A 5 -6.24 1.62 6.38
C LEU A 5 -6.41 0.98 4.99
N ARG A 6 -6.47 1.82 3.95
CA ARG A 6 -6.40 1.42 2.54
C ARG A 6 -5.65 2.46 1.71
N VAL A 7 -4.53 2.07 1.10
CA VAL A 7 -3.74 2.93 0.21
C VAL A 7 -3.58 2.23 -1.14
N ARG A 8 -4.16 2.82 -2.18
CA ARG A 8 -4.07 2.35 -3.57
C ARG A 8 -3.09 3.22 -4.34
N LEU A 9 -2.12 2.57 -4.97
CA LEU A 9 -1.17 3.19 -5.85
C LEU A 9 -1.27 2.61 -7.26
N GLU A 10 -1.06 3.45 -8.26
CA GLU A 10 -0.98 3.04 -9.66
C GLU A 10 0.30 3.57 -10.31
N ALA A 11 0.89 2.76 -11.18
CA ALA A 11 1.96 3.18 -12.08
C ALA A 11 1.51 2.84 -13.50
N VAL A 12 1.21 3.87 -14.28
CA VAL A 12 0.66 3.77 -15.63
C VAL A 12 1.50 4.58 -16.60
N ASP A 13 2.05 3.92 -17.60
CA ASP A 13 2.72 4.52 -18.76
C ASP A 13 2.53 3.60 -19.96
N ALA A 14 1.70 4.05 -20.92
CA ALA A 14 1.40 3.29 -22.12
C ALA A 14 2.62 3.15 -23.04
N SER A 15 3.48 4.17 -23.12
CA SER A 15 4.69 4.16 -23.97
C SER A 15 5.70 3.10 -23.53
N ARG A 16 5.66 2.72 -22.24
CA ARG A 16 6.52 1.69 -21.63
C ARG A 16 5.80 0.37 -21.37
N ASN A 17 4.53 0.24 -21.77
CA ASN A 17 3.67 -0.91 -21.46
C ASN A 17 3.61 -1.24 -19.95
N VAL A 18 3.63 -0.20 -19.12
CA VAL A 18 3.53 -0.29 -17.66
C VAL A 18 2.10 0.01 -17.26
N HIS A 19 1.43 -0.99 -16.68
CA HIS A 19 0.08 -0.84 -16.14
C HIS A 19 -0.01 -1.65 -14.84
N ARG A 20 0.44 -1.07 -13.73
CA ARG A 20 0.67 -1.77 -12.46
C ARG A 20 -0.14 -1.15 -11.33
N GLY A 21 -0.75 -2.02 -10.54
CA GLY A 21 -1.54 -1.64 -9.37
C GLY A 21 -0.87 -2.17 -8.10
N TYR A 22 -0.96 -1.39 -7.03
CA TYR A 22 -0.49 -1.74 -5.71
C TYR A 22 -1.53 -1.32 -4.69
N LEU A 23 -1.92 -2.22 -3.78
CA LEU A 23 -2.86 -1.93 -2.71
C LEU A 23 -2.23 -2.38 -1.40
N VAL A 24 -2.18 -1.47 -0.43
CA VAL A 24 -1.82 -1.78 0.95
C VAL A 24 -3.05 -1.58 1.80
N GLN A 25 -3.40 -2.58 2.59
CA GLN A 25 -4.49 -2.54 3.56
C GLN A 25 -3.94 -2.93 4.92
N ALA A 26 -4.37 -2.25 5.96
CA ALA A 26 -4.07 -2.65 7.32
C ALA A 26 -5.33 -2.58 8.18
N GLY A 27 -5.42 -3.46 9.16
CA GLY A 27 -6.54 -3.46 10.09
C GLY A 27 -6.50 -4.66 11.02
N ARG A 28 -7.44 -4.69 11.94
CA ARG A 28 -7.55 -5.76 12.93
C ARG A 28 -8.22 -7.01 12.33
N ASP A 29 -7.71 -8.16 12.75
CA ASP A 29 -8.34 -9.45 12.53
C ASP A 29 -9.47 -9.71 13.55
N LEU A 30 -10.05 -10.90 13.52
CA LEU A 30 -11.15 -11.29 14.42
C LEU A 30 -10.72 -11.39 15.89
N PHE A 31 -9.42 -11.46 16.16
CA PHE A 31 -8.84 -11.52 17.50
C PHE A 31 -8.32 -10.16 17.97
N GLY A 32 -8.56 -9.10 17.20
CA GLY A 32 -8.07 -7.75 17.51
C GLY A 32 -6.60 -7.53 17.16
N SER A 33 -5.92 -8.54 16.59
CA SER A 33 -4.51 -8.43 16.20
C SER A 33 -4.37 -7.68 14.88
N TRP A 34 -3.37 -6.81 14.80
CA TRP A 34 -3.12 -6.07 13.58
C TRP A 34 -2.54 -6.94 12.47
N THR A 35 -3.08 -6.76 11.26
CA THR A 35 -2.66 -7.44 10.04
C THR A 35 -2.50 -6.45 8.90
N VAL A 36 -1.56 -6.72 8.01
CA VAL A 36 -1.31 -5.92 6.81
C VAL A 36 -1.41 -6.82 5.59
N GLN A 37 -2.25 -6.45 4.64
CA GLN A 37 -2.34 -7.10 3.34
C GLN A 37 -1.77 -6.20 2.26
N VAL A 38 -0.96 -6.78 1.39
CA VAL A 38 -0.41 -6.11 0.22
C VAL A 38 -0.82 -6.88 -1.02
N ARG A 39 -1.50 -6.21 -1.95
CA ARG A 39 -1.88 -6.77 -3.26
C ARG A 39 -1.12 -6.04 -4.36
N TYR A 40 -0.60 -6.78 -5.34
CA TYR A 40 0.13 -6.17 -6.44
C TYR A 40 0.03 -6.98 -7.72
N GLY A 41 0.02 -6.31 -8.87
CA GLY A 41 -0.15 -6.97 -10.15
C GLY A 41 -0.26 -6.00 -11.32
N ARG A 42 -0.58 -6.53 -12.50
CA ARG A 42 -1.05 -5.68 -13.61
C ARG A 42 -2.50 -5.29 -13.38
N ILE A 43 -2.84 -4.02 -13.58
CA ILE A 43 -4.23 -3.56 -13.51
C ILE A 43 -5.01 -4.24 -14.65
N GLY A 44 -6.19 -4.77 -14.33
CA GLY A 44 -7.02 -5.55 -15.26
C GLY A 44 -6.70 -7.06 -15.31
N SER A 45 -5.66 -7.53 -14.61
CA SER A 45 -5.38 -8.97 -14.49
C SER A 45 -6.16 -9.57 -13.31
N PRO A 46 -6.86 -10.71 -13.50
CA PRO A 46 -7.54 -11.40 -12.41
C PRO A 46 -6.56 -12.01 -11.39
N HIS A 47 -5.31 -12.26 -11.80
CA HIS A 47 -4.27 -12.86 -10.97
C HIS A 47 -3.27 -11.78 -10.52
N GLY A 48 -3.53 -11.19 -9.35
CA GLY A 48 -2.57 -10.38 -8.60
C GLY A 48 -1.95 -11.20 -7.48
N ALA A 49 -0.70 -10.91 -7.12
CA ALA A 49 -0.09 -11.49 -5.94
C ALA A 49 -0.64 -10.81 -4.68
N VAL A 50 -0.84 -11.61 -3.63
CA VAL A 50 -1.28 -11.15 -2.31
C VAL A 50 -0.27 -11.62 -1.27
N LEU A 51 0.21 -10.69 -0.47
CA LEU A 51 1.07 -10.94 0.68
C LEU A 51 0.32 -10.49 1.94
N ASN A 52 0.17 -11.41 2.90
CA ASN A 52 -0.38 -11.10 4.22
C ASN A 52 0.75 -11.10 5.24
N VAL A 53 0.80 -10.06 6.06
CA VAL A 53 1.77 -9.88 7.14
C VAL A 53 1.01 -9.79 8.44
N TYR A 54 1.25 -10.74 9.33
CA TYR A 54 0.77 -10.66 10.70
C TYR A 54 1.67 -9.71 11.49
N ALA A 55 1.12 -8.60 11.98
CA ALA A 55 1.87 -7.59 12.70
C ALA A 55 1.71 -7.71 14.22
N GLY A 56 0.54 -8.17 14.69
CA GLY A 56 0.21 -8.35 16.10
C GLY A 56 -0.08 -7.04 16.84
N SER A 57 0.71 -5.98 16.60
CA SER A 57 0.50 -4.63 17.15
C SER A 57 0.37 -3.57 16.07
N GLU A 58 -0.22 -2.44 16.43
CA GLU A 58 -0.43 -1.32 15.52
C GLU A 58 0.89 -0.71 15.04
N GLU A 59 1.87 -0.55 15.93
CA GLU A 59 3.18 0.03 15.62
C GLU A 59 3.96 -0.87 14.65
N ARG A 60 3.79 -2.19 14.76
CA ARG A 60 4.37 -3.14 13.79
C ARG A 60 3.64 -3.05 12.45
N ALA A 61 2.32 -2.85 12.45
CA ALA A 61 1.55 -2.67 11.22
C ALA A 61 1.94 -1.38 10.50
N ARG A 62 2.05 -0.25 11.22
CA ARG A 62 2.54 1.03 10.69
C ARG A 62 3.91 0.89 10.04
N ARG A 63 4.85 0.23 10.72
CA ARG A 63 6.18 -0.04 10.15
C ARG A 63 6.13 -0.92 8.90
N ALA A 64 5.28 -1.94 8.88
CA ALA A 64 5.11 -2.81 7.72
C ALA A 64 4.52 -2.06 6.51
N VAL A 65 3.49 -1.23 6.75
CA VAL A 65 2.89 -0.34 5.75
C VAL A 65 3.94 0.64 5.21
N MET A 66 4.62 1.39 6.08
CA MET A 66 5.64 2.35 5.67
C MET A 66 6.76 1.68 4.86
N SER A 67 7.22 0.50 5.28
CA SER A 67 8.24 -0.26 4.54
C SER A 67 7.74 -0.68 3.15
N ALA A 68 6.48 -1.13 3.03
CA ALA A 68 5.87 -1.50 1.76
C ALA A 68 5.76 -0.29 0.80
N LEU A 69 5.32 0.87 1.32
CA LEU A 69 5.15 2.09 0.54
C LEU A 69 6.52 2.68 0.11
N ARG A 70 7.51 2.74 1.01
CA ARG A 70 8.87 3.21 0.68
C ARG A 70 9.52 2.36 -0.42
N LYS A 71 9.30 1.04 -0.42
CA LYS A 71 9.76 0.14 -1.49
C LYS A 71 9.13 0.46 -2.85
N ARG A 72 8.01 1.18 -2.91
CA ARG A 72 7.36 1.59 -4.16
C ARG A 72 7.78 3.00 -4.59
N MET A 73 8.22 3.85 -3.67
CA MET A 73 8.87 5.13 -4.02
C MET A 73 10.16 4.94 -4.84
N SER A 74 10.89 3.83 -4.63
CA SER A 74 12.08 3.50 -5.43
C SER A 74 11.77 2.82 -6.77
N SER A 75 10.49 2.63 -7.11
CA SER A 75 10.06 1.98 -8.35
C SER A 75 10.51 2.66 -9.65
N PRO A 76 10.65 4.00 -9.75
CA PRO A 76 11.22 4.64 -10.94
C PRO A 76 12.56 4.04 -11.36
N LYS A 77 13.41 3.64 -10.40
CA LYS A 77 14.70 3.01 -10.68
C LYS A 77 14.58 1.58 -11.25
N ARG A 78 13.43 0.93 -11.09
CA ARG A 78 13.19 -0.47 -11.48
C ARG A 78 12.34 -0.62 -12.74
N ILE A 79 11.29 0.19 -12.88
CA ILE A 79 10.33 0.09 -13.99
C ILE A 79 10.18 1.41 -14.78
N GLY A 80 10.92 2.45 -14.39
CA GLY A 80 10.92 3.74 -15.09
C GLY A 80 9.70 4.63 -14.85
N VAL A 81 8.74 4.17 -14.03
CA VAL A 81 7.47 4.87 -13.77
C VAL A 81 7.24 4.96 -12.25
N PRO A 82 6.95 6.16 -11.70
CA PRO A 82 6.59 6.31 -10.30
C PRO A 82 5.19 5.76 -10.03
N TYR A 83 5.00 5.24 -8.83
CA TYR A 83 3.66 4.98 -8.32
C TYR A 83 3.06 6.29 -7.81
N VAL A 84 1.83 6.59 -8.20
CA VAL A 84 1.02 7.71 -7.68
C VAL A 84 -0.06 7.18 -6.75
N VAL A 85 -0.41 7.93 -5.71
CA VAL A 85 -1.54 7.60 -4.83
C VAL A 85 -2.83 7.95 -5.57
N VAL A 86 -3.73 6.99 -5.68
CA VAL A 86 -5.06 7.20 -6.29
C VAL A 86 -6.20 7.06 -5.28
N GLU A 87 -5.93 6.45 -4.12
CA GLU A 87 -6.88 6.30 -3.01
C GLU A 87 -6.08 6.20 -1.71
N ALA A 88 -6.46 6.97 -0.70
CA ALA A 88 -5.91 6.86 0.65
C ALA A 88 -7.03 7.02 1.68
N VAL A 89 -7.49 5.90 2.23
CA VAL A 89 -8.36 5.86 3.40
C VAL A 89 -7.47 5.56 4.59
N LEU A 90 -7.45 6.48 5.55
CA LEU A 90 -6.63 6.39 6.74
C LEU A 90 -7.50 6.01 7.95
N PRO A 91 -6.96 5.24 8.90
CA PRO A 91 -7.68 4.97 10.14
C PRO A 91 -7.92 6.28 10.90
N PRO A 92 -9.06 6.42 11.58
CA PRO A 92 -9.33 7.58 12.43
C PRO A 92 -8.31 7.63 13.58
N GLY A 93 -7.70 8.79 13.83
CA GLY A 93 -6.68 8.95 14.86
C GLY A 93 -5.43 9.64 14.33
N ASP A 94 -4.26 9.06 14.63
CA ASP A 94 -2.94 9.63 14.30
C ASP A 94 -2.87 10.10 12.84
N GLY A 95 -2.28 11.29 12.64
CA GLY A 95 -2.20 11.95 11.35
C GLY A 95 -1.56 11.08 10.25
N ALA A 96 -1.79 11.42 8.98
CA ALA A 96 -1.33 10.63 7.84
C ALA A 96 0.15 10.25 7.87
N ASP A 97 0.99 11.07 8.51
CA ASP A 97 2.44 10.87 8.63
C ASP A 97 2.78 9.62 9.47
N ALA A 98 1.84 9.12 10.27
CA ALA A 98 1.99 7.85 11.00
C ALA A 98 1.88 6.62 10.09
N TRP A 99 1.25 6.75 8.92
CA TRP A 99 0.91 5.64 8.02
C TRP A 99 1.51 5.78 6.63
N LEU A 100 1.78 6.99 6.17
CA LEU A 100 2.32 7.29 4.85
C LEU A 100 3.75 7.81 4.99
N PRO A 101 4.69 7.39 4.12
CA PRO A 101 6.00 8.00 4.07
C PRO A 101 5.90 9.44 3.54
N GLU A 102 6.80 10.31 4.02
CA GLU A 102 6.94 11.67 3.52
C GLU A 102 7.12 11.69 1.99
N GLY A 103 6.49 12.66 1.32
CA GLY A 103 6.54 12.81 -0.14
C GLY A 103 5.57 11.92 -0.92
N MET A 104 4.81 11.03 -0.26
CA MET A 104 3.68 10.33 -0.88
C MET A 104 2.42 11.19 -0.73
N ALA A 105 2.28 12.20 -1.62
CA ALA A 105 1.20 13.18 -1.57
C ALA A 105 -0.19 12.51 -1.62
N ARG A 106 -1.11 13.02 -0.78
CA ARG A 106 -2.53 12.68 -0.85
C ARG A 106 -3.09 13.20 -2.19
N PRO A 107 -3.93 12.44 -2.90
CA PRO A 107 -4.66 12.95 -4.05
C PRO A 107 -5.65 14.05 -3.66
#